data_AF-A0A1Q4V1T5-F1
#
_entry.id   AF-A0A1Q4V1T5-F1
#
_cell.length_a   1.000
_cell.length_b   1.000
_cell.length_c   1.000
_cell.angle_alpha   90.00
_cell.angle_beta   90.00
_cell.angle_gamma   90.00
#
_symmetry.space_group_name_H-M   'P 1'
#
loop_
_entity.id
_entity.type
_entity.pdbx_description
1 polymer ?
#
loop_
_entity_poly.entity_id
_entity_poly.type
_entity_poly.pdbx_seq_one_letter_code
_entity_poly.pdbx_strand_id
1 'polypeptide(L)'
;MTDSQRGTGTVRNWYFNLVLDAPLTEEQSNTLDHLDRFNDGRIGLAERPGYSRFMCSFEAGTLTEAVAEALDFFEDFPGVLIRSVEIDHFDLRHNGMATPAVVPAPPPAKAAPSAS
;
A
#
# COMPACT_ATOMS: atom_id res chain seq x y z
N MET A 1 12.88 31.87 26.51
CA MET A 1 11.97 31.66 25.36
C MET A 1 12.03 30.19 25.02
N THR A 2 11.00 29.44 25.39
CA THR A 2 10.92 28.00 25.22
C THR A 2 10.31 27.75 23.85
N ASP A 3 11.13 27.35 22.87
CA ASP A 3 10.61 26.97 21.57
C ASP A 3 10.07 25.53 21.67
N SER A 4 8.75 25.43 21.66
CA SER A 4 8.04 24.16 21.60
C SER A 4 8.13 23.64 20.18
N GLN A 5 9.15 22.84 19.87
CA GLN A 5 9.17 22.03 18.66
C GLN A 5 8.07 20.96 18.75
N ARG A 6 6.85 21.34 18.35
CA ARG A 6 5.88 20.40 17.77
C ARG A 6 6.57 19.78 16.56
N GLY A 7 6.79 18.46 16.61
CA GLY A 7 7.39 17.71 15.52
C GLY A 7 6.59 17.88 14.23
N THR A 8 7.10 18.69 13.31
CA THR A 8 6.79 18.54 11.89
C THR A 8 7.49 17.25 11.48
N GLY A 9 6.77 16.14 11.44
CA GLY A 9 7.31 14.89 10.90
C GLY A 9 7.85 15.19 9.50
N THR A 10 9.14 14.96 9.28
CA THR A 10 9.76 15.19 7.97
C THR A 10 9.04 14.33 6.94
N VAL A 11 8.27 14.95 6.05
CA VAL A 11 7.64 14.26 4.92
C VAL A 11 8.75 13.67 4.06
N ARG A 12 8.62 12.39 3.73
CA ARG A 12 9.58 11.68 2.87
C ARG A 12 8.84 10.72 1.95
N ASN A 13 9.52 10.30 0.89
CA ASN A 13 8.99 9.29 -0.01
C ASN A 13 9.19 7.88 0.59
N TRP A 14 8.12 7.07 0.58
CA TRP A 14 8.08 5.70 1.08
C TRP A 14 7.87 4.72 -0.07
N TYR A 15 8.68 3.67 -0.07
CA TYR A 15 8.62 2.60 -1.07
C TYR A 15 8.14 1.30 -0.45
N PHE A 16 7.15 0.67 -1.04
CA PHE A 16 6.60 -0.61 -0.59
C PHE A 16 5.82 -1.27 -1.73
N ASN A 17 5.43 -2.52 -1.53
CA ASN A 17 4.64 -3.30 -2.47
C ASN A 17 3.31 -3.69 -1.84
N LEU A 18 2.21 -3.53 -2.57
CA LEU A 18 0.92 -4.15 -2.26
C LEU A 18 0.80 -5.43 -3.08
N VAL A 19 0.90 -6.58 -2.43
CA VAL A 19 0.87 -7.88 -3.11
C VAL A 19 -0.57 -8.37 -3.19
N LEU A 20 -0.96 -8.78 -4.38
CA LEU A 20 -2.31 -9.29 -4.64
C LEU A 20 -2.46 -10.74 -4.18
N ASP A 21 -3.68 -11.11 -3.81
CA ASP A 21 -4.03 -12.50 -3.49
C ASP A 21 -4.05 -13.38 -4.75
N ALA A 22 -4.44 -12.80 -5.88
CA ALA A 22 -4.43 -13.44 -7.20
C ALA A 22 -3.98 -12.43 -8.28
N PRO A 23 -3.48 -12.91 -9.44
CA PRO A 23 -3.27 -12.06 -10.60
C PRO A 23 -4.55 -11.32 -11.02
N LEU A 24 -4.39 -10.16 -11.66
CA LEU A 24 -5.54 -9.44 -12.19
C LEU A 24 -6.20 -10.25 -13.31
N THR A 25 -7.52 -10.23 -13.33
CA THR A 25 -8.28 -10.68 -14.50
C THR A 25 -8.11 -9.68 -15.64
N GLU A 26 -8.41 -10.10 -16.88
CA GLU A 26 -8.37 -9.20 -18.04
C GLU A 26 -9.30 -7.98 -17.87
N GLU A 27 -10.49 -8.19 -17.31
CA GLU A 27 -11.43 -7.11 -16.99
C GLU A 27 -10.85 -6.10 -15.98
N GLN A 28 -10.17 -6.60 -14.95
CA GLN A 28 -9.51 -5.75 -13.95
C GLN A 28 -8.34 -4.98 -14.57
N SER A 29 -7.52 -5.62 -15.41
CA SER A 29 -6.44 -4.95 -16.12
C SER A 29 -6.96 -3.83 -17.02
N ASN A 30 -8.01 -4.09 -17.80
CA ASN A 30 -8.64 -3.08 -18.65
C ASN A 30 -9.25 -1.93 -17.82
N THR A 31 -9.83 -2.24 -16.67
CA THR A 31 -10.34 -1.21 -15.74
C THR A 31 -9.20 -0.34 -15.22
N LEU A 32 -8.08 -0.95 -14.80
CA LEU A 32 -6.90 -0.25 -14.31
C LEU A 32 -6.34 0.74 -15.34
N ASP A 33 -6.29 0.35 -16.62
CA ASP A 33 -5.79 1.21 -17.72
C ASP A 33 -6.61 2.50 -17.89
N HIS A 34 -7.84 2.53 -17.38
CA HIS A 34 -8.74 3.69 -17.45
C HIS A 34 -8.78 4.53 -16.15
N LEU A 35 -8.06 4.13 -15.10
CA LEU A 35 -8.03 4.86 -13.84
C LEU A 35 -6.84 5.83 -13.81
N ASP A 36 -7.10 7.10 -14.16
CA ASP A 36 -6.09 8.17 -14.19
C ASP A 36 -5.26 8.27 -12.90
N ARG A 37 -5.87 8.00 -11.73
CA ARG A 37 -5.17 7.97 -10.43
C ARG A 37 -4.01 6.98 -10.44
N PHE A 38 -4.14 5.81 -11.06
CA PHE A 38 -3.06 4.82 -11.12
C PHE A 38 -1.96 5.17 -12.13
N ASN A 39 -2.20 6.18 -12.99
CA ASN A 39 -1.25 6.62 -14.03
C ASN A 39 -0.43 7.86 -13.62
N ASP A 40 -0.50 8.29 -12.36
CA ASP A 40 0.24 9.45 -11.83
C ASP A 40 1.72 9.15 -11.48
N GLY A 41 2.14 7.88 -11.63
CA GLY A 41 3.50 7.42 -11.37
C GLY A 41 3.78 6.98 -9.93
N ARG A 42 2.81 7.09 -9.02
CA ARG A 42 2.93 6.64 -7.62
C ARG A 42 2.69 5.15 -7.44
N ILE A 43 1.95 4.53 -8.37
CA ILE A 43 1.65 3.11 -8.38
C ILE A 43 2.05 2.52 -9.73
N GLY A 44 2.81 1.43 -9.73
CA GLY A 44 3.12 0.65 -10.92
C GLY A 44 2.75 -0.81 -10.75
N LEU A 45 2.09 -1.41 -11.75
CA LEU A 45 1.78 -2.84 -11.75
C LEU A 45 3.01 -3.65 -12.18
N ALA A 46 3.35 -4.69 -11.43
CA ALA A 46 4.37 -5.68 -11.78
C ALA A 46 3.80 -7.09 -11.68
N GLU A 47 3.89 -7.85 -12.78
CA GLU A 47 3.29 -9.17 -12.90
C GLU A 47 4.31 -10.26 -13.23
N ARG A 48 4.07 -11.44 -12.67
CA ARG A 48 4.75 -12.70 -12.98
C ARG A 48 3.74 -13.84 -12.89
N PRO A 49 4.00 -15.01 -13.50
CA PRO A 49 3.09 -16.16 -13.39
C PRO A 49 2.74 -16.48 -11.94
N GLY A 50 1.44 -16.40 -11.60
CA GLY A 50 0.90 -16.66 -10.26
C GLY A 50 1.17 -15.57 -9.21
N TYR A 51 1.67 -14.40 -9.60
CA TYR A 51 2.05 -13.34 -8.68
C TYR A 51 1.92 -11.96 -9.33
N SER A 52 1.02 -11.13 -8.81
CA SER A 52 0.92 -9.71 -9.21
C SER A 52 1.05 -8.82 -7.98
N ARG A 53 1.72 -7.69 -8.14
CA ARG A 53 1.90 -6.68 -7.09
C ARG A 53 1.86 -5.28 -7.67
N PHE A 54 1.45 -4.33 -6.84
CA PHE A 54 1.65 -2.92 -7.09
C PHE A 54 2.89 -2.43 -6.36
N MET A 55 3.81 -1.82 -7.08
CA MET A 55 4.96 -1.09 -6.53
C MET A 55 4.52 0.34 -6.23
N CYS A 56 4.69 0.79 -4.99
CA CYS A 56 4.16 2.06 -4.50
C CYS A 56 5.27 3.00 -4.08
N SER A 57 5.10 4.29 -4.38
CA SER A 57 5.99 5.40 -4.01
C SER A 57 5.14 6.59 -3.56
N PHE A 58 5.05 6.82 -2.24
CA PHE A 58 4.16 7.82 -1.64
C PHE A 58 4.89 8.74 -0.67
N GLU A 59 4.64 10.04 -0.78
CA GLU A 59 5.15 11.03 0.16
C GLU A 59 4.25 11.12 1.40
N ALA A 60 4.79 10.79 2.58
CA ALA A 60 4.06 10.89 3.83
C ALA A 60 4.98 11.07 5.04
N GLY A 61 4.42 11.44 6.18
CA GLY A 61 5.15 11.53 7.45
C GLY A 61 5.57 10.15 7.98
N THR A 62 4.77 9.13 7.71
CA THR A 62 5.00 7.75 8.16
C THR A 62 4.69 6.72 7.06
N LEU A 63 5.27 5.51 7.18
CA LEU A 63 4.93 4.39 6.29
C LEU A 63 3.45 4.05 6.37
N THR A 64 2.86 4.09 7.56
CA THR A 64 1.46 3.75 7.77
C THR A 64 0.54 4.71 7.03
N GLU A 65 0.83 6.00 7.05
CA GLU A 65 0.09 7.00 6.27
C GLU A 65 0.26 6.76 4.76
N ALA A 66 1.49 6.49 4.31
CA ALA A 66 1.76 6.18 2.90
C ALA A 66 0.98 4.93 2.41
N VAL A 67 0.94 3.88 3.23
CA VAL A 67 0.18 2.66 2.95
C VAL A 67 -1.32 2.93 2.94
N ALA A 68 -1.84 3.70 3.91
CA ALA A 68 -3.25 4.05 3.94
C ALA A 68 -3.65 4.83 2.68
N GLU A 69 -2.87 5.84 2.30
CA GLU A 69 -3.12 6.62 1.09
C GLU A 69 -3.06 5.76 -0.19
N ALA A 70 -2.17 4.77 -0.25
CA ALA A 70 -2.13 3.84 -1.38
C ALA A 70 -3.36 2.91 -1.42
N LEU A 71 -3.88 2.50 -0.27
CA LEU A 71 -5.08 1.66 -0.19
C LEU A 71 -6.34 2.43 -0.60
N ASP A 72 -6.40 3.75 -0.38
CA ASP A 72 -7.53 4.60 -0.81
C ASP A 72 -7.70 4.65 -2.34
N PHE A 73 -6.70 4.25 -3.12
CA PHE A 73 -6.81 4.15 -4.58
C PHE A 73 -7.69 2.98 -5.00
N PHE A 74 -7.78 1.94 -4.17
CA PHE A 74 -8.56 0.74 -4.46
C PHE A 74 -10.06 0.91 -4.21
N GLU A 75 -10.50 2.04 -3.62
CA GLU A 75 -11.91 2.41 -3.59
C GLU A 75 -12.49 2.56 -5.01
N ASP A 76 -11.68 3.10 -5.94
CA ASP A 76 -12.03 3.27 -7.35
C ASP A 76 -11.74 2.01 -8.19
N PHE A 77 -11.10 0.99 -7.62
CA PHE A 77 -10.73 -0.26 -8.29
C PHE A 77 -11.27 -1.51 -7.55
N PRO A 78 -12.59 -1.72 -7.57
CA PRO A 78 -13.23 -2.76 -6.78
C PRO A 78 -12.89 -4.17 -7.27
N GLY A 79 -12.89 -5.14 -6.34
CA GLY A 79 -12.71 -6.57 -6.63
C GLY A 79 -11.26 -7.05 -6.59
N VAL A 80 -10.29 -6.16 -6.36
CA VAL A 80 -8.90 -6.52 -6.13
C VAL A 80 -8.66 -6.77 -4.64
N LEU A 81 -8.04 -7.90 -4.31
CA LEU A 81 -7.70 -8.26 -2.93
C LEU A 81 -6.20 -8.11 -2.69
N ILE A 82 -5.85 -7.24 -1.73
CA ILE A 82 -4.48 -7.10 -1.24
C ILE A 82 -4.24 -8.14 -0.15
N ARG A 83 -3.27 -9.04 -0.38
CA ARG A 83 -2.87 -10.10 0.55
C ARG A 83 -1.90 -9.59 1.61
N SER A 84 -0.91 -8.80 1.21
CA SER A 84 0.17 -8.33 2.08
C SER A 84 0.77 -7.02 1.61
N VAL A 85 1.30 -6.26 2.57
CA VAL A 85 2.23 -5.14 2.32
C VAL A 85 3.64 -5.66 2.54
N GLU A 86 4.50 -5.53 1.53
CA GLU A 86 5.86 -6.05 1.54
C GLU A 86 6.88 -4.94 1.23
N ILE A 87 7.99 -4.92 1.95
CA ILE A 87 9.11 -4.02 1.69
C ILE A 87 10.29 -4.90 1.32
N ASP A 88 10.80 -4.76 0.10
CA ASP A 88 11.95 -5.53 -0.32
C ASP A 88 13.26 -4.94 0.23
N HIS A 89 14.37 -5.67 0.01
CA HIS A 89 15.67 -5.26 0.55
C HIS A 89 16.18 -3.93 -0.01
N PHE A 90 15.80 -3.55 -1.24
CA PHE A 90 16.15 -2.25 -1.79
C PHE A 90 15.29 -1.18 -1.13
N ASP A 91 13.98 -1.40 -1.03
CA ASP A 91 13.03 -0.46 -0.43
C ASP A 91 13.34 -0.20 1.04
N LEU A 92 13.83 -1.20 1.78
CA LEU A 92 14.29 -1.01 3.17
C LEU A 92 15.42 0.01 3.27
N ARG A 93 16.40 -0.09 2.36
CA ARG A 93 17.49 0.88 2.31
C ARG A 93 16.98 2.27 1.96
N HIS A 94 16.10 2.39 0.97
CA HIS A 94 15.51 3.68 0.57
C HIS A 94 14.65 4.28 1.69
N ASN A 95 13.96 3.44 2.46
CA ASN A 95 13.20 3.82 3.64
C ASN A 95 14.09 4.02 4.89
N GLY A 96 15.42 3.93 4.80
CA GLY A 96 16.29 4.07 5.97
C GLY A 96 15.98 3.09 7.10
N MET A 97 15.48 1.89 6.77
CA MET A 97 15.14 0.82 7.70
C MET A 97 16.23 -0.26 7.68
N ALA A 98 16.67 -0.69 8.86
CA ALA A 98 17.71 -1.71 8.99
C ALA A 98 17.19 -3.14 8.77
N THR A 99 15.91 -3.40 9.03
CA THR A 99 15.28 -4.73 8.92
C THR A 99 13.85 -4.62 8.38
N PRO A 100 13.34 -5.64 7.66
CA PRO A 100 11.94 -5.70 7.26
C PRO A 100 11.04 -5.71 8.50
N ALA A 101 10.17 -4.71 8.64
CA ALA A 101 9.14 -4.71 9.67
C ALA A 101 7.95 -5.52 9.16
N VAL A 102 7.74 -6.72 9.70
CA VAL A 102 6.51 -7.48 9.47
C VAL A 102 5.46 -6.99 10.45
N VAL A 103 4.47 -6.25 9.97
CA VAL A 103 3.30 -5.88 10.77
C VAL A 103 2.23 -6.95 10.58
N PRO A 104 1.75 -7.61 11.65
CA PRO A 104 0.64 -8.57 11.53
C PRO A 104 -0.61 -7.90 11.00
N ALA A 105 -1.39 -8.60 10.16
CA ALA A 105 -2.71 -8.13 9.76
C ALA A 105 -3.57 -7.87 11.02
N PRO A 106 -4.37 -6.79 11.06
CA PRO A 106 -5.31 -6.56 12.15
C PRO A 106 -6.25 -7.77 12.26
N PRO A 107 -6.63 -8.19 13.48
CA PRO A 107 -7.58 -9.27 13.65
C PRO A 107 -8.90 -8.93 12.92
N PRO A 108 -9.56 -9.92 12.29
CA PRO A 108 -10.80 -9.67 11.56
C PRO A 108 -11.84 -9.04 12.49
N ALA A 109 -12.55 -8.03 12.00
CA ALA A 109 -13.66 -7.42 12.73
C ALA A 109 -14.63 -8.53 13.14
N LYS A 110 -14.91 -8.66 14.44
CA LYS A 110 -15.86 -9.65 14.95
C LYS A 110 -17.19 -9.46 14.20
N ALA A 111 -17.64 -10.51 13.51
CA ALA A 111 -18.99 -10.56 12.99
C ALA A 111 -19.98 -10.26 14.13
N ALA A 112 -20.90 -9.33 13.90
CA ALA A 112 -21.95 -9.02 14.85
C ALA A 112 -22.69 -10.31 15.22
N PRO A 113 -22.98 -10.55 16.51
CA PRO A 113 -23.74 -11.73 16.90
C PRO A 113 -25.10 -11.69 16.18
N SER A 114 -25.36 -12.72 15.37
CA SER A 114 -26.70 -12.92 14.80
C SER A 114 -27.67 -13.11 15.96
N ALA A 115 -28.55 -12.14 16.15
CA ALA A 115 -29.66 -12.27 17.08
C ALA A 115 -30.60 -13.37 16.57
N SER A 116 -30.84 -14.37 17.40
CA SER A 116 -31.97 -15.30 17.30
C SER A 116 -32.78 -15.18 18.58
#